data_AF-A0A3E4UL22-F1
#
_entry.id   AF-A0A3E4UL22-F1
#
_cell.length_a   1.000
_cell.length_b   1.000
_cell.length_c   1.000
_cell.angle_alpha   90.00
_cell.angle_beta   90.00
_cell.angle_gamma   90.00
#
_symmetry.space_group_name_H-M   'P 1'
#
loop_
_entity.id
_entity.type
_entity.pdbx_description
1 polymer ?
#
loop_
_entity_poly.entity_id
_entity_poly.type
_entity_poly.pdbx_seq_one_letter_code
_entity_poly.pdbx_strand_id
1 'polypeptide(L)'
;MEMTEHDEKKTQQMNKEKEKIILLSMARYGYAAMPQDYNFLRRHSLLNIYLEIVDRSIKGGDIRLLEKSVKSDASLHAASIQSDFACLKEYKLSAGNKQAKLFLDDNNFYWRTFLSELKKKMP
;
A
#
# COMPACT_ATOMS: atom_id res chain seq x y z
N MET A 1 -20.35 -14.92 16.47
CA MET A 1 -20.58 -13.49 16.71
C MET A 1 -20.82 -12.90 15.34
N GLU A 2 -22.07 -12.56 15.00
CA GLU A 2 -22.41 -12.02 13.69
C GLU A 2 -21.81 -10.62 13.55
N MET A 3 -21.15 -10.38 12.42
CA MET A 3 -20.52 -9.11 12.09
C MET A 3 -21.62 -8.17 11.59
N THR A 4 -21.71 -6.95 12.13
CA THR A 4 -22.78 -6.03 11.74
C THR A 4 -22.48 -5.38 10.38
N GLU A 5 -23.51 -4.91 9.66
CA GLU A 5 -23.34 -4.18 8.39
C GLU A 5 -22.42 -2.94 8.55
N HIS A 6 -22.43 -2.34 9.73
CA HIS A 6 -21.53 -1.25 10.10
C HIS A 6 -20.06 -1.69 10.15
N ASP A 7 -19.79 -2.87 10.71
CA ASP A 7 -18.44 -3.43 10.80
C ASP A 7 -17.91 -3.81 9.42
N GLU A 8 -18.75 -4.34 8.54
CA GLU A 8 -18.39 -4.64 7.15
C GLU A 8 -17.98 -3.39 6.36
N LYS A 9 -18.79 -2.32 6.43
CA LYS A 9 -18.46 -1.04 5.78
C LYS A 9 -17.15 -0.45 6.29
N LYS A 10 -16.90 -0.54 7.60
CA LYS A 10 -15.65 -0.09 8.21
C LYS A 10 -14.46 -0.91 7.71
N THR A 11 -14.57 -2.23 7.65
CA THR A 11 -13.52 -3.11 7.12
C THR A 11 -13.25 -2.85 5.64
N GLN A 12 -14.29 -2.65 4.82
CA GLN A 12 -14.14 -2.29 3.42
C GLN A 12 -13.39 -0.96 3.25
N GLN A 13 -13.74 0.06 4.04
CA GLN A 13 -13.02 1.32 4.02
C GLN A 13 -11.57 1.12 4.45
N MET A 14 -11.29 0.44 5.56
CA MET A 14 -9.92 0.14 5.99
C MET A 14 -9.10 -0.59 4.91
N ASN A 15 -9.68 -1.53 4.18
CA ASN A 15 -9.02 -2.21 3.07
C ASN A 15 -8.68 -1.26 1.92
N LYS A 16 -9.58 -0.33 1.58
CA LYS A 16 -9.32 0.75 0.61
C LYS A 16 -8.18 1.66 1.07
N GLU A 17 -8.14 2.00 2.36
CA GLU A 17 -7.06 2.79 2.94
C GLU A 17 -5.72 2.06 2.91
N LYS A 18 -5.72 0.76 3.23
CA LYS A 18 -4.53 -0.11 3.12
C LYS A 18 -4.03 -0.16 1.68
N GLU A 19 -4.92 -0.35 0.70
CA GLU A 19 -4.57 -0.36 -0.72
C GLU A 19 -3.85 0.94 -1.12
N LYS A 20 -4.39 2.09 -0.70
CA LYS A 20 -3.74 3.39 -0.92
C LYS A 20 -2.36 3.49 -0.24
N ILE A 21 -2.20 2.98 0.99
CA ILE A 21 -0.91 2.97 1.70
C ILE A 21 0.14 2.12 0.97
N ILE A 22 -0.24 0.97 0.41
CA ILE A 22 0.67 0.12 -0.36
C ILE A 22 1.13 0.86 -1.62
N LEU A 23 0.20 1.48 -2.36
CA LEU A 23 0.53 2.27 -3.56
C LEU A 23 1.43 3.47 -3.24
N LEU A 24 1.14 4.23 -2.17
CA LEU A 24 1.99 5.34 -1.74
C LEU A 24 3.39 4.87 -1.32
N SER A 25 3.47 3.69 -0.71
CA SER A 25 4.75 3.06 -0.35
C SER A 25 5.55 2.70 -1.60
N MET A 26 4.91 2.14 -2.63
CA MET A 26 5.54 1.87 -3.93
C MET A 26 5.98 3.15 -4.64
N ALA A 27 5.17 4.21 -4.61
CA ALA A 27 5.54 5.51 -5.16
C ALA A 27 6.81 6.09 -4.52
N ARG A 28 7.02 5.82 -3.22
CA ARG A 28 8.18 6.30 -2.46
C ARG A 28 9.41 5.40 -2.60
N TYR A 29 9.22 4.10 -2.44
CA TYR A 29 10.31 3.12 -2.27
C TYR A 29 10.53 2.24 -3.51
N GLY A 30 9.70 2.36 -4.55
CA GLY A 30 9.80 1.59 -5.78
C GLY A 30 9.56 0.10 -5.57
N TYR A 31 10.34 -0.72 -6.27
CA TYR A 31 10.24 -2.17 -6.27
C TYR A 31 10.32 -2.78 -4.85
N ALA A 32 11.13 -2.20 -3.96
CA ALA A 32 11.31 -2.70 -2.59
C ALA A 32 10.01 -2.70 -1.75
N ALA A 33 9.01 -1.90 -2.12
CA ALA A 33 7.71 -1.86 -1.46
C ALA A 33 6.59 -2.59 -2.24
N MET A 34 6.90 -3.20 -3.40
CA MET A 34 5.89 -3.97 -4.14
C MET A 34 5.49 -5.22 -3.34
N PRO A 35 4.18 -5.47 -3.17
CA PRO A 35 3.72 -6.70 -2.54
C PRO A 35 3.96 -7.90 -3.44
N GLN A 36 4.11 -9.09 -2.85
CA GLN A 36 4.08 -10.36 -3.58
C GLN A 36 2.66 -10.85 -3.88
N ASP A 37 1.64 -10.03 -3.58
CA ASP A 37 0.25 -10.28 -3.97
C ASP A 37 0.05 -9.97 -5.46
N TYR A 38 0.04 -11.02 -6.28
CA TYR A 38 -0.15 -10.88 -7.73
C TYR A 38 -1.56 -10.43 -8.12
N ASN A 39 -2.57 -10.64 -7.27
CA ASN A 39 -3.92 -10.13 -7.54
C ASN A 39 -3.94 -8.62 -7.36
N PHE A 40 -3.33 -8.10 -6.29
CA PHE A 40 -3.12 -6.65 -6.12
C PHE A 40 -2.38 -6.06 -7.32
N LEU A 41 -1.24 -6.65 -7.69
CA LEU A 41 -0.44 -6.13 -8.81
C LEU A 41 -1.20 -6.16 -10.13
N ARG A 42 -2.04 -7.18 -10.36
CA ARG A 42 -2.90 -7.27 -11.55
C ARG A 42 -3.99 -6.19 -11.55
N ARG A 43 -4.65 -5.94 -10.41
CA ARG A 43 -5.69 -4.89 -10.29
C ARG A 43 -5.16 -3.50 -10.63
N HIS A 44 -3.89 -3.25 -10.36
CA HIS A 44 -3.23 -1.98 -10.65
C HIS A 44 -2.31 -2.02 -11.87
N SER A 45 -2.46 -3.01 -12.77
CA SER A 45 -1.66 -3.11 -14.00
C SER A 45 -0.14 -3.10 -13.82
N LEU A 46 0.35 -3.47 -12.63
CA LEU A 46 1.76 -3.44 -12.23
C LEU A 46 2.44 -4.81 -12.30
N LEU A 47 1.68 -5.89 -12.54
CA LEU A 47 2.20 -7.27 -12.55
C LEU A 47 3.30 -7.49 -13.60
N ASN A 48 3.13 -6.98 -14.82
CA ASN A 48 4.14 -7.17 -15.87
C ASN A 48 5.46 -6.47 -15.53
N ILE A 49 5.38 -5.26 -14.96
CA ILE A 49 6.57 -4.51 -14.52
C ILE A 49 7.28 -5.27 -13.40
N TYR A 50 6.53 -5.84 -12.45
CA TYR A 50 7.09 -6.66 -11.38
C TYR A 50 7.87 -7.88 -11.94
N LEU A 51 7.25 -8.65 -12.82
CA LEU A 51 7.86 -9.85 -13.41
C LEU A 51 9.11 -9.50 -14.23
N GLU A 52 9.08 -8.40 -14.98
CA GLU A 52 10.25 -7.90 -15.72
C GLU A 52 11.38 -7.49 -14.78
N ILE A 53 11.08 -6.81 -13.66
CA ILE A 53 12.10 -6.46 -12.67
C ILE A 53 12.74 -7.73 -12.08
N VAL A 54 11.94 -8.74 -11.74
CA VAL A 54 12.45 -10.01 -11.20
C VAL A 54 13.36 -10.70 -12.22
N ASP A 55 12.91 -10.84 -13.47
CA ASP A 55 13.69 -11.48 -14.54
C ASP A 55 15.03 -10.76 -14.80
N ARG A 56 15.00 -9.43 -14.90
CA ARG A 56 16.23 -8.63 -15.07
C ARG A 56 17.14 -8.71 -13.87
N SER A 57 16.60 -8.68 -12.65
CA SER A 57 17.42 -8.75 -11.44
C SER A 57 18.19 -10.07 -11.36
N ILE A 58 17.57 -11.18 -11.78
CA ILE A 58 18.22 -12.50 -11.86
C ILE A 58 19.32 -12.51 -12.94
N LYS A 59 19.09 -11.83 -14.06
CA LYS A 59 20.04 -11.74 -15.19
C LYS A 59 21.10 -10.65 -15.03
N GLY A 60 21.10 -9.89 -13.93
CA GLY A 60 21.99 -8.75 -13.71
C GLY A 60 21.71 -7.53 -14.61
N GLY A 61 20.49 -7.42 -15.15
CA GLY A 61 20.06 -6.34 -16.02
C GLY A 61 19.70 -5.05 -15.28
N ASP A 62 19.69 -3.92 -16.01
CA ASP A 62 19.31 -2.61 -15.47
C ASP A 62 17.79 -2.51 -15.27
N ILE A 63 17.39 -2.17 -14.04
CA ILE A 63 15.99 -1.98 -13.63
C ILE A 63 15.61 -0.52 -13.40
N ARG A 64 16.52 0.46 -13.56
CA ARG A 64 16.27 1.87 -13.19
C ARG A 64 15.05 2.48 -13.88
N LEU A 65 14.84 2.17 -15.16
CA LEU A 65 13.67 2.65 -15.90
C LEU A 65 12.38 2.01 -15.37
N LEU A 66 12.41 0.71 -15.07
CA LEU A 66 11.27 -0.02 -14.50
C LEU A 66 10.93 0.51 -13.10
N GLU A 67 11.92 0.79 -12.26
CA GLU A 67 11.70 1.42 -10.95
C GLU A 67 11.02 2.79 -11.09
N LYS A 68 11.42 3.60 -12.08
CA LYS A 68 10.78 4.89 -12.35
C LYS A 68 9.32 4.71 -12.77
N SER A 69 9.03 3.72 -13.61
CA SER A 69 7.66 3.37 -14.00
C SER A 69 6.83 2.92 -12.80
N VAL A 70 7.33 2.00 -11.97
CA VAL A 70 6.64 1.58 -10.72
C VAL A 70 6.27 2.79 -9.87
N LYS A 71 7.21 3.71 -9.64
CA LYS A 71 6.96 4.88 -8.80
C LYS A 71 5.90 5.80 -9.39
N SER A 72 5.96 6.05 -10.70
CA SER A 72 5.00 6.89 -11.41
C SER A 72 3.60 6.29 -11.40
N ASP A 73 3.46 5.03 -11.82
CA ASP A 73 2.17 4.36 -11.95
C ASP A 73 1.51 4.15 -10.59
N ALA A 74 2.28 3.75 -9.57
CA ALA A 74 1.77 3.63 -8.21
C ALA A 74 1.28 4.97 -7.65
N SER A 75 1.95 6.09 -7.99
CA SER A 75 1.50 7.43 -7.60
C SER A 75 0.16 7.79 -8.24
N LEU A 76 -0.02 7.48 -9.53
CA LEU A 76 -1.27 7.70 -10.25
C LEU A 76 -2.42 6.88 -9.66
N HIS A 77 -2.18 5.60 -9.39
CA HIS A 77 -3.17 4.73 -8.74
C HIS A 77 -3.47 5.17 -7.31
N ALA A 78 -2.49 5.63 -6.54
CA ALA A 78 -2.74 6.15 -5.20
C ALA A 78 -3.63 7.41 -5.21
N ALA A 79 -3.47 8.27 -6.23
CA ALA A 79 -4.24 9.49 -6.38
C ALA A 79 -5.72 9.23 -6.73
N SER A 80 -6.04 8.12 -7.42
CA SER A 80 -7.42 7.77 -7.74
C SER A 80 -8.22 7.25 -6.53
N ILE A 81 -7.55 6.84 -5.46
CA ILE A 81 -8.21 6.36 -4.24
C ILE A 81 -8.49 7.54 -3.30
N GLN A 82 -9.74 7.99 -3.27
CA GLN A 82 -10.18 8.99 -2.29
C GLN A 82 -10.27 8.35 -0.89
N SER A 83 -9.42 8.82 0.01
CA SER A 83 -9.36 8.40 1.41
C SER A 83 -8.59 9.45 2.20
N ASP A 84 -9.04 9.66 3.44
CA ASP A 84 -8.41 10.53 4.42
C ASP A 84 -7.65 9.79 5.53
N PHE A 85 -7.60 8.45 5.47
CA PHE A 85 -7.01 7.54 6.46
C PHE A 85 -7.71 7.56 7.84
N ALA A 86 -8.95 8.05 7.93
CA ALA A 86 -9.67 8.15 9.19
C ALA A 86 -9.92 6.78 9.84
N CYS A 87 -10.33 5.77 9.06
CA CYS A 87 -10.66 4.46 9.60
C CYS A 87 -9.43 3.71 10.12
N LEU A 88 -8.31 3.75 9.40
CA LEU A 88 -7.03 3.20 9.86
C LEU A 88 -6.48 3.97 11.06
N LYS A 89 -6.66 5.29 11.11
CA LYS A 89 -6.28 6.10 12.28
C LYS A 89 -7.07 5.67 13.51
N GLU A 90 -8.40 5.54 13.38
CA GLU A 90 -9.28 5.09 14.46
C GLU A 90 -8.91 3.67 14.92
N TYR A 91 -8.71 2.75 13.97
CA TYR A 91 -8.26 1.38 14.27
C TYR A 91 -6.91 1.35 15.00
N LYS A 92 -5.94 2.18 14.58
CA LYS A 92 -4.67 2.31 15.29
C LYS A 92 -4.85 2.82 16.72
N LEU A 93 -5.79 3.72 16.97
CA LEU A 93 -6.07 4.25 18.31
C LEU A 93 -6.75 3.21 19.20
N SER A 94 -7.68 2.41 18.66
CA SER A 94 -8.42 1.41 19.43
C SER A 94 -7.66 0.10 19.64
N ALA A 95 -7.04 -0.45 18.58
CA ALA A 95 -6.36 -1.75 18.60
C ALA A 95 -4.85 -1.63 18.91
N GLY A 96 -4.29 -0.42 18.84
CA GLY A 96 -2.89 -0.14 19.10
C GLY A 96 -1.95 -0.38 17.91
N ASN A 97 -0.70 0.08 18.05
CA ASN A 97 0.28 0.09 16.96
C ASN A 97 0.61 -1.32 16.42
N LYS A 98 0.69 -2.33 17.30
CA LYS A 98 1.02 -3.70 16.90
C LYS A 98 -0.04 -4.26 15.94
N GLN A 99 -1.31 -4.12 16.28
CA GLN A 99 -2.41 -4.62 15.45
C GLN A 99 -2.58 -3.81 14.16
N ALA A 100 -2.40 -2.49 14.21
CA ALA A 100 -2.40 -1.66 13.01
C ALA A 100 -1.27 -2.02 12.04
N LYS A 101 -0.08 -2.34 12.55
CA LYS A 101 1.05 -2.77 11.73
C LYS A 101 0.81 -4.16 11.12
N LEU A 102 0.25 -5.09 11.89
CA LEU A 102 -0.15 -6.41 11.37
C LEU A 102 -1.20 -6.29 10.26
N PHE A 103 -2.17 -5.38 10.39
CA PHE A 103 -3.14 -5.11 9.32
C PHE A 103 -2.46 -4.61 8.04
N LEU A 104 -1.35 -3.88 8.16
CA LEU A 104 -0.49 -3.46 7.06
C LEU A 104 0.60 -4.49 6.73
N ASP A 105 0.28 -5.78 6.85
CA ASP A 105 1.11 -6.93 6.48
C ASP A 105 2.47 -7.01 7.21
N ASP A 106 2.53 -6.42 8.41
CA ASP A 106 3.76 -6.21 9.19
C ASP A 106 4.91 -5.54 8.41
N ASN A 107 4.60 -4.86 7.30
CA ASN A 107 5.58 -4.32 6.40
C ASN A 107 6.08 -2.93 6.86
N ASN A 108 7.40 -2.80 6.99
CA ASN A 108 8.01 -1.56 7.50
C ASN A 108 7.86 -0.37 6.55
N PHE A 109 7.81 -0.58 5.24
CA PHE A 109 7.56 0.51 4.29
C PHE A 109 6.12 1.00 4.44
N TYR A 110 5.16 0.09 4.57
CA TYR A 110 3.74 0.43 4.68
C TYR A 110 3.48 1.18 5.99
N TRP A 111 4.08 0.71 7.08
CA TRP A 111 4.01 1.39 8.38
C TRP A 111 4.61 2.80 8.35
N ARG A 112 5.80 2.98 7.76
CA ARG A 112 6.45 4.30 7.66
C ARG A 112 5.63 5.26 6.81
N THR A 113 5.08 4.79 5.69
CA THR A 113 4.21 5.58 4.83
C THR A 113 2.94 5.99 5.58
N PHE A 114 2.27 5.05 6.25
CA PHE A 114 1.08 5.35 7.05
C PHE A 114 1.33 6.43 8.11
N LEU A 115 2.39 6.30 8.91
CA LEU A 115 2.74 7.32 9.91
C LEU A 115 3.05 8.68 9.27
N SER A 116 3.69 8.69 8.11
CA SER A 116 3.97 9.91 7.35
C SER A 116 2.68 10.59 6.87
N GLU A 117 1.71 9.83 6.37
CA GLU A 117 0.44 10.38 5.91
C GLU A 117 -0.43 10.90 7.06
N LEU A 118 -0.39 10.26 8.23
CA LEU A 118 -1.06 10.78 9.43
C LEU A 118 -0.45 12.10 9.91
N LYS A 119 0.88 12.26 9.82
CA LYS A 119 1.58 13.49 10.22
C LYS A 119 1.25 14.68 9.31
N LYS A 120 1.14 14.47 7.99
CA LYS A 120 0.77 15.52 7.02
C LYS A 120 -0.58 16.18 7.30
N LYS A 121 -1.42 15.52 8.10
CA LYS A 121 -2.78 15.97 8.45
C LYS A 121 -2.88 16.58 9.83
N MET A 122 -1.80 16.62 10.60
CA MET A 122 -1.76 17.39 11.83
C MET A 122 -1.42 18.84 11.47
N PRO A 123 -2.23 19.83 11.87
CA PRO A 123 -1.91 21.25 11.69
C PRO A 123 -0.63 21.65 12.39
#